data_AF-A0A9P0YP43-F1
#
_entry.id   AF-A0A9P0YP43-F1
#
_cell.length_a   1.000
_cell.length_b   1.000
_cell.length_c   1.000
_cell.angle_alpha   90.00
_cell.angle_beta   90.00
_cell.angle_gamma   90.00
#
_symmetry.space_group_name_H-M   'P 1'
#
loop_
_entity.id
_entity.type
_entity.pdbx_description
1 polymer ?
#
loop_
_entity_poly.entity_id
_entity_poly.type
_entity_poly.pdbx_seq_one_letter_code
_entity_poly.pdbx_strand_id
1 'polypeptide(L)'
;MAIKVHEFLQVRIVSAHRTPEMMYSYALSALGCGIHVIIAGAGGAAYLPGMVAALTPLPVIGVPVRASALDGMDSLLSTVQMPRGIPVATVAIKNATNAGLLAVRLLGISDMKLQARVA
;
A
#
# COMPACT_ATOMS: atom_id res chain seq x y z
N MET A 1 21.68 -3.73 -6.18
CA MET A 1 21.19 -5.10 -5.96
C MET A 1 19.71 -5.14 -6.32
N ALA A 2 19.35 -5.73 -7.46
CA ALA A 2 17.95 -5.79 -7.90
C ALA A 2 17.29 -7.06 -7.34
N ILE A 3 16.48 -6.91 -6.30
CA ILE A 3 15.64 -7.99 -5.80
C ILE A 3 14.60 -8.27 -6.89
N LYS A 4 14.78 -9.31 -7.70
CA LYS A 4 13.71 -9.83 -8.57
C LYS A 4 12.56 -10.34 -7.68
N VAL A 5 11.43 -9.62 -7.68
CA VAL A 5 10.15 -9.99 -7.03
C VAL A 5 9.01 -10.09 -8.07
N HIS A 6 9.32 -9.97 -9.37
CA HIS A 6 8.30 -9.78 -10.42
C HIS A 6 7.34 -10.95 -10.63
N GLU A 7 7.71 -12.19 -10.29
CA GLU A 7 6.85 -13.37 -10.51
C GLU A 7 5.64 -13.46 -9.58
N PHE A 8 5.58 -12.64 -8.52
CA PHE A 8 4.51 -12.66 -7.51
C PHE A 8 3.84 -11.30 -7.30
N LEU A 9 4.03 -10.35 -8.22
CA LEU A 9 3.47 -8.99 -8.11
C LEU A 9 2.22 -8.84 -8.97
N GLN A 10 1.13 -8.37 -8.37
CA GLN A 10 -0.09 -7.99 -9.12
C GLN A 10 -0.25 -6.48 -9.11
N VAL A 11 -0.52 -5.89 -10.27
CA VAL A 11 -0.83 -4.46 -10.42
C VAL A 11 -2.26 -4.31 -10.92
N ARG A 12 -3.05 -3.48 -10.24
CA ARG A 12 -4.45 -3.20 -10.59
C ARG A 12 -4.77 -1.72 -10.44
N ILE A 13 -5.66 -1.22 -11.28
CA ILE A 13 -6.24 0.12 -11.12
C ILE A 13 -7.54 -0.02 -10.33
N VAL A 14 -7.55 0.53 -9.12
CA VAL A 14 -8.69 0.51 -8.19
C VAL A 14 -8.92 1.93 -7.68
N SER A 15 -10.17 2.39 -7.68
CA SER A 15 -10.50 3.77 -7.35
C SER A 15 -11.54 3.84 -6.23
N ALA A 16 -11.12 4.28 -5.04
CA ALA A 16 -12.01 4.45 -3.88
C ALA A 16 -13.25 5.32 -4.18
N HIS A 17 -13.12 6.31 -5.07
CA HIS A 17 -14.21 7.24 -5.41
C HIS A 17 -15.05 6.82 -6.62
N ARG A 18 -14.52 5.96 -7.50
CA ARG A 18 -15.12 5.72 -8.82
C ARG A 18 -15.52 4.26 -9.05
N THR A 19 -14.84 3.34 -8.36
CA THR A 19 -15.13 1.91 -8.38
C THR A 19 -15.10 1.34 -6.95
N PRO A 20 -15.89 1.91 -6.01
CA PRO A 20 -15.84 1.52 -4.60
C PRO A 20 -16.18 0.04 -4.38
N GLU A 21 -17.10 -0.54 -5.15
CA GLU A 21 -17.47 -1.96 -5.03
C GLU A 21 -16.31 -2.88 -5.44
N MET A 22 -15.56 -2.49 -6.48
CA MET A 22 -14.37 -3.22 -6.91
C MET A 22 -13.26 -3.14 -5.86
N MET A 23 -13.06 -1.95 -5.27
CA MET A 23 -12.11 -1.77 -4.18
C MET A 23 -12.48 -2.64 -2.98
N TYR A 24 -13.76 -2.66 -2.60
CA TYR A 24 -14.28 -3.43 -1.49
C TYR A 24 -14.06 -4.93 -1.71
N SER A 25 -14.44 -5.41 -2.90
CA SER A 25 -14.28 -6.81 -3.30
C SER A 25 -12.81 -7.22 -3.33
N TYR A 26 -11.92 -6.34 -3.81
CA TYR A 26 -10.48 -6.57 -3.83
C TYR A 26 -9.91 -6.69 -2.41
N ALA A 27 -10.22 -5.74 -1.52
CA ALA A 27 -9.68 -5.73 -0.16
C ALA A 27 -10.13 -6.94 0.67
N LEU A 28 -11.41 -7.32 0.59
CA LEU A 28 -11.94 -8.49 1.30
C LEU A 28 -11.38 -9.81 0.80
N SER A 29 -11.18 -9.96 -0.51
CA SER A 29 -10.70 -11.21 -1.10
C SER A 29 -9.17 -11.36 -1.05
N ALA A 30 -8.41 -10.28 -0.84
CA ALA A 30 -6.96 -10.25 -0.97
C ALA A 30 -6.25 -11.37 -0.18
N LEU A 31 -6.62 -11.58 1.09
CA LEU A 31 -6.03 -12.62 1.94
C LEU A 31 -6.26 -14.03 1.34
N GLY A 32 -7.50 -14.30 0.90
CA GLY A 32 -7.85 -15.58 0.27
C GLY A 32 -7.16 -15.81 -1.07
N CYS A 33 -6.73 -14.75 -1.75
CA CYS A 33 -5.97 -14.81 -3.00
C CYS A 33 -4.45 -14.96 -2.79
N GLY A 34 -3.98 -15.18 -1.55
CA GLY A 34 -2.55 -15.33 -1.25
C GLY A 34 -1.76 -14.01 -1.27
N ILE A 35 -2.43 -12.86 -1.17
CA ILE A 35 -1.75 -11.57 -1.02
C ILE A 35 -1.29 -11.44 0.43
N HIS A 36 -0.04 -11.04 0.62
CA HIS A 36 0.57 -10.87 1.95
C HIS A 36 0.76 -9.40 2.34
N VAL A 37 0.94 -8.51 1.37
CA VAL A 37 1.13 -7.05 1.59
C VAL A 37 0.44 -6.31 0.45
N ILE A 38 -0.28 -5.23 0.75
CA ILE A 38 -0.88 -4.36 -0.26
C ILE A 38 -0.15 -3.02 -0.28
N ILE A 39 0.23 -2.56 -1.47
CA ILE A 39 0.73 -1.19 -1.69
C ILE A 39 -0.35 -0.41 -2.43
N ALA A 40 -0.84 0.66 -1.81
CA ALA A 40 -1.90 1.50 -2.36
C ALA A 40 -1.38 2.93 -2.58
N GLY A 41 -1.43 3.40 -3.83
CA GLY A 41 -1.09 4.77 -4.20
C GLY A 41 -2.33 5.61 -4.46
N ALA A 42 -2.42 6.80 -3.86
CA ALA A 42 -3.51 7.74 -4.09
C ALA A 42 -3.05 9.19 -3.88
N GLY A 43 -3.75 10.14 -4.51
CA GLY A 43 -3.43 11.57 -4.45
C GLY A 43 -4.67 12.44 -4.22
N GLY A 44 -4.45 13.68 -3.80
CA GLY A 44 -5.51 14.60 -3.35
C GLY A 44 -6.11 14.12 -2.02
N ALA A 45 -7.44 13.97 -1.99
CA ALA A 45 -8.15 13.24 -0.94
C ALA A 45 -7.86 11.73 -1.06
N ALA A 46 -6.71 11.31 -0.56
CA ALA A 46 -6.12 9.99 -0.82
C ALA A 46 -6.74 8.86 0.04
N TYR A 47 -8.01 8.51 -0.18
CA TYR A 47 -8.73 7.53 0.68
C TYR A 47 -8.41 6.06 0.40
N LEU A 48 -7.88 5.71 -0.78
CA LEU A 48 -7.67 4.29 -1.16
C LEU A 48 -6.87 3.48 -0.11
N PRO A 49 -5.72 3.95 0.41
CA PRO A 49 -4.95 3.16 1.39
C PRO A 49 -5.73 2.90 2.68
N GLY A 50 -6.38 3.95 3.23
CA GLY A 50 -7.16 3.84 4.47
C GLY A 50 -8.39 2.96 4.32
N MET A 51 -9.12 3.09 3.21
CA MET A 51 -10.30 2.26 2.92
C MET A 51 -9.93 0.80 2.72
N VAL A 52 -8.82 0.50 2.04
CA VAL A 52 -8.36 -0.89 1.90
C VAL A 52 -7.93 -1.45 3.25
N ALA A 53 -7.19 -0.69 4.07
CA ALA A 53 -6.78 -1.10 5.42
C ALA A 53 -7.97 -1.38 6.36
N ALA A 54 -9.09 -0.67 6.19
CA ALA A 54 -10.30 -0.90 6.96
C ALA A 54 -11.01 -2.24 6.64
N LEU A 55 -10.69 -2.86 5.50
CA LEU A 55 -11.40 -4.01 4.95
C LEU A 55 -10.56 -5.29 4.90
N THR A 56 -9.31 -5.25 5.38
CA THR A 56 -8.40 -6.39 5.31
C THR A 56 -7.52 -6.47 6.55
N PRO A 57 -7.19 -7.68 7.04
CA PRO A 57 -6.20 -7.83 8.11
C PRO A 57 -4.76 -7.70 7.59
N LEU A 58 -4.56 -7.64 6.26
CA LEU A 58 -3.24 -7.54 5.66
C LEU A 58 -2.60 -6.18 5.92
N PRO A 59 -1.26 -6.10 6.05
CA PRO A 59 -0.57 -4.82 6.09
C PRO A 59 -0.77 -4.05 4.79
N VAL A 60 -1.19 -2.78 4.93
CA VAL A 60 -1.38 -1.85 3.82
C VAL A 60 -0.34 -0.73 3.91
N ILE A 61 0.42 -0.56 2.83
CA ILE A 61 1.42 0.51 2.67
C ILE A 61 0.81 1.60 1.79
N GLY A 62 0.72 2.82 2.34
CA GLY A 62 0.19 3.98 1.63
C GLY A 62 1.29 4.79 0.95
N VAL A 63 1.13 5.08 -0.35
CA VAL A 63 2.02 5.95 -1.12
C VAL A 63 1.29 7.23 -1.50
N PRO A 64 1.56 8.36 -0.82
CA PRO A 64 0.97 9.64 -1.19
C PRO A 64 1.46 10.09 -2.55
N VAL A 65 0.56 10.37 -3.48
CA VAL A 65 0.88 10.82 -4.85
C VAL A 65 0.69 12.33 -4.95
N ARG A 66 1.66 13.03 -5.54
CA ARG A 66 1.53 14.48 -5.84
C ARG A 66 0.52 14.69 -6.97
N ALA A 67 -0.76 14.88 -6.62
CA ALA A 67 -1.88 14.99 -7.57
C ALA A 67 -2.59 16.35 -7.53
N SER A 68 -2.19 17.27 -6.65
CA SER A 68 -2.80 18.59 -6.49
C SER A 68 -1.74 19.70 -6.45
N ALA A 69 -2.22 20.95 -6.34
CA ALA A 69 -1.38 22.13 -6.14
C ALA A 69 -0.69 22.18 -4.76
N LEU A 70 -1.00 21.24 -3.84
CA LEU A 70 -0.46 21.20 -2.48
C LEU A 70 0.78 20.29 -2.35
N ASP A 71 1.44 20.00 -3.47
CA ASP A 71 2.66 19.19 -3.53
C ASP A 71 2.60 17.81 -2.85
N GLY A 72 1.38 17.26 -2.74
CA GLY A 72 1.11 15.96 -2.12
C GLY A 72 0.96 16.03 -0.60
N MET A 73 0.93 17.22 0.01
CA MET A 73 0.66 17.39 1.44
C MET A 73 -0.75 16.92 1.81
N ASP A 74 -1.74 17.26 0.99
CA ASP A 74 -3.10 16.75 1.11
C ASP A 74 -3.17 15.22 1.07
N SER A 75 -2.38 14.63 0.19
CA SER A 75 -2.30 13.20 -0.04
C SER A 75 -1.63 12.51 1.14
N LEU A 76 -0.57 13.12 1.68
CA LEU A 76 0.14 12.66 2.86
C LEU A 76 -0.79 12.67 4.06
N LEU A 77 -1.40 13.81 4.37
CA LEU A 77 -2.30 13.94 5.53
C LEU A 77 -3.52 13.02 5.41
N SER A 78 -4.10 12.89 4.22
CA SER A 78 -5.22 11.97 3.97
C SER A 78 -4.85 10.49 4.12
N THR A 79 -3.57 10.14 4.00
CA THR A 79 -3.09 8.76 4.10
C THR A 79 -2.57 8.43 5.50
N VAL A 80 -1.82 9.34 6.14
CA VAL A 80 -1.09 9.07 7.39
C VAL A 80 -1.93 9.28 8.64
N GLN A 81 -2.92 10.18 8.61
CA GLN A 81 -3.73 10.56 9.77
C GLN A 81 -4.89 9.59 10.01
N MET A 82 -4.64 8.29 9.90
CA MET A 82 -5.65 7.27 10.17
C MET A 82 -6.04 7.25 11.66
N PRO A 83 -7.32 7.03 11.98
CA PRO A 83 -7.76 6.90 13.37
C PRO A 83 -7.22 5.62 14.03
N ARG A 84 -7.27 5.60 15.36
CA ARG A 84 -6.90 4.42 16.15
C ARG A 84 -7.70 3.18 15.69
N GLY A 85 -7.00 2.08 15.44
CA GLY A 85 -7.57 0.78 15.10
C GLY A 85 -7.40 0.38 13.63
N ILE A 86 -7.11 1.31 12.72
CA ILE A 86 -6.97 1.03 11.28
C ILE A 86 -5.64 1.62 10.76
N PRO A 87 -4.50 0.96 10.99
CA PRO A 87 -3.20 1.51 10.63
C PRO A 87 -2.92 1.44 9.13
N VAL A 88 -2.22 2.45 8.60
CA VAL A 88 -1.60 2.44 7.27
C VAL A 88 -0.12 2.75 7.43
N ALA A 89 0.74 1.93 6.83
CA ALA A 89 2.18 2.19 6.80
C ALA A 89 2.49 3.21 5.70
N THR A 90 2.43 4.50 6.02
CA THR A 90 2.65 5.57 5.03
C THR A 90 4.13 5.80 4.76
N VAL A 91 4.52 5.83 3.48
CA VAL A 91 5.87 6.24 3.06
C VAL A 91 5.88 7.69 2.55
N ALA A 92 7.07 8.20 2.22
CA ALA A 92 7.22 9.56 1.69
C ALA A 92 6.41 9.80 0.41
N ILE A 93 6.04 11.06 0.18
CA ILE A 93 5.34 11.50 -1.04
C ILE A 93 6.12 11.05 -2.29
N LYS A 94 5.41 10.45 -3.25
CA LYS A 94 5.92 9.87 -4.51
C LYS A 94 6.97 8.77 -4.35
N ASN A 95 7.11 8.16 -3.17
CA ASN A 95 8.17 7.18 -2.92
C ASN A 95 7.67 5.72 -2.98
N ALA A 96 7.23 5.30 -4.18
CA ALA A 96 6.83 3.91 -4.41
C ALA A 96 8.00 2.92 -4.24
N THR A 97 9.25 3.37 -4.44
CA THR A 97 10.45 2.58 -4.20
C THR A 97 10.54 2.14 -2.74
N ASN A 98 10.38 3.05 -1.79
CA ASN A 98 10.39 2.69 -0.37
C ASN A 98 9.17 1.85 0.03
N ALA A 99 8.03 2.01 -0.64
CA ALA A 99 6.89 1.12 -0.42
C ALA A 99 7.22 -0.33 -0.80
N GLY A 100 7.88 -0.53 -1.95
CA GLY A 100 8.38 -1.83 -2.36
C GLY A 100 9.40 -2.40 -1.38
N LEU A 101 10.40 -1.60 -0.97
CA LEU A 101 11.40 -2.03 0.01
C LEU A 101 10.78 -2.37 1.36
N LEU A 102 9.80 -1.59 1.83
CA LEU A 102 9.07 -1.88 3.06
C LEU A 102 8.27 -3.19 2.94
N ALA A 103 7.60 -3.42 1.81
CA ALA A 103 6.90 -4.68 1.57
C ALA A 103 7.87 -5.88 1.63
N VAL A 104 9.04 -5.77 0.99
CA VAL A 104 10.05 -6.84 1.06
C VAL A 104 10.57 -7.03 2.49
N ARG A 105 10.75 -5.96 3.27
CA ARG A 105 11.12 -6.07 4.70
C ARG A 105 10.06 -6.77 5.52
N LEU A 106 8.77 -6.48 5.29
CA LEU A 106 7.65 -7.16 5.96
C LEU A 106 7.63 -8.66 5.63
N LEU A 107 7.77 -9.01 4.35
CA LEU A 107 7.85 -10.41 3.91
C LEU A 107 9.11 -11.11 4.47
N GLY A 108 10.22 -10.39 4.60
CA GLY A 108 11.48 -10.89 5.13
C GLY A 108 11.47 -11.20 6.63
N ILE A 109 10.42 -10.82 7.38
CA ILE A 109 10.30 -11.15 8.82
C ILE A 109 10.33 -12.68 9.03
N SER A 110 9.70 -13.43 8.14
CA SER A 110 9.62 -14.89 8.19
C SER A 110 10.43 -15.60 7.10
N ASP A 111 11.20 -14.86 6.29
CA ASP A 111 12.02 -15.41 5.20
C ASP A 111 13.45 -14.86 5.28
N MET A 112 14.35 -15.65 5.89
CA MET A 112 15.77 -15.31 6.04
C MET A 112 16.49 -15.08 4.70
N LYS A 113 16.08 -15.79 3.63
CA LYS A 113 16.68 -15.61 2.30
C LYS A 113 16.28 -14.25 1.75
N LEU A 114 15.02 -13.86 1.92
CA LEU A 114 14.55 -12.55 1.50
C LEU A 114 15.15 -11.43 2.35
N GLN A 115 15.27 -11.64 3.67
CA GLN A 115 15.92 -10.70 4.59
C GLN A 115 17.36 -10.40 4.18
N ALA A 116 18.14 -11.44 3.87
CA ALA A 116 19.53 -11.30 3.40
C ALA A 116 19.66 -10.56 2.07
N ARG A 117 18.60 -10.50 1.25
CA ARG A 117 18.57 -9.74 -0.01
C ARG A 117 18.23 -8.25 0.17
N VAL A 118 17.80 -7.84 1.36
CA VAL A 118 17.47 -6.43 1.68
C VAL A 118 18.56 -5.75 2.51
N ALA A 119 19.35 -6.53 3.25
CA ALA A 119 20.54 -6.07 3.96
C ALA A 119 21.63 -5.61 2.98
#